data_AF-A0A353RJN2-F1
#
_entry.id   AF-A0A353RJN2-F1
#
_cell.length_a   1.000
_cell.length_b   1.000
_cell.length_c   1.000
_cell.angle_alpha   90.00
_cell.angle_beta   90.00
_cell.angle_gamma   90.00
#
_symmetry.space_group_name_H-M   'P 1'
#
loop_
_entity.id
_entity.type
_entity.pdbx_description
1 polymer ?
#
loop_
_entity_poly.entity_id
_entity_poly.type
_entity_poly.pdbx_seq_one_letter_code
_entity_poly.pdbx_strand_id
1 'polypeptide(L)'
;KQSDFPAPPVAAVIPDTFMNFGQQRIDNYYWLKDKNNPKVIDYLHAENAYTDTVMGPTKELQRKIYDEILGRIKEDDESYPSFKDGYYYYSRTEKGK
;
A
#
# COMPACT_ATOMS: atom_id res chain seq x y z
N LYS A 1 12.21 13.09 -16.79
CA LYS A 1 10.88 13.52 -17.28
C LYS A 1 10.03 12.27 -17.51
N GLN A 2 8.70 12.36 -17.51
CA GLN A 2 7.83 11.19 -17.76
C GLN A 2 8.17 10.46 -19.06
N SER A 3 8.69 11.19 -20.05
CA SER A 3 9.22 10.70 -21.33
C SER A 3 10.37 9.69 -21.22
N ASP A 4 11.01 9.60 -20.06
CA ASP A 4 12.22 8.78 -19.87
C ASP A 4 11.88 7.35 -19.46
N PHE A 5 10.58 7.07 -19.23
CA PHE A 5 10.03 5.77 -18.83
C PHE A 5 9.06 5.25 -19.90
N PRO A 6 8.81 3.92 -19.94
CA PRO A 6 7.78 3.37 -20.82
C PRO A 6 6.42 4.02 -20.58
N ALA A 7 5.51 3.95 -21.54
CA ALA A 7 4.16 4.45 -21.34
C ALA A 7 3.48 3.71 -20.17
N PRO A 8 2.77 4.40 -19.27
CA PRO A 8 2.04 3.75 -18.19
C PRO A 8 0.93 2.87 -18.77
N PRO A 9 0.55 1.79 -18.06
CA PRO A 9 -0.58 0.97 -18.46
C PRO A 9 -1.87 1.81 -18.43
N VAL A 10 -2.73 1.59 -19.41
CA VAL A 10 -4.00 2.30 -19.54
C VAL A 10 -5.13 1.34 -19.20
N ALA A 11 -5.89 1.63 -18.15
CA ALA A 11 -7.03 0.82 -17.76
C ALA A 11 -8.14 0.89 -18.82
N ALA A 12 -8.82 -0.25 -19.04
CA ALA A 12 -9.99 -0.29 -19.89
C ALA A 12 -11.13 0.55 -19.29
N VAL A 13 -11.77 1.36 -20.13
CA VAL A 13 -12.95 2.16 -19.76
C VAL A 13 -14.19 1.30 -19.95
N ILE A 14 -14.82 0.90 -18.84
CA ILE A 14 -16.06 0.13 -18.81
C ILE A 14 -17.06 0.88 -17.92
N PRO A 15 -17.97 1.67 -18.51
CA PRO A 15 -18.88 2.52 -17.75
C PRO A 15 -19.88 1.68 -16.95
N ASP A 16 -19.93 1.90 -15.65
CA ASP A 16 -20.97 1.40 -14.76
C ASP A 16 -21.74 2.58 -14.14
N THR A 17 -23.06 2.47 -14.04
CA THR A 17 -23.94 3.58 -13.62
C THR A 17 -24.48 3.34 -12.23
N PHE A 18 -24.27 4.31 -11.35
CA PHE A 18 -24.77 4.35 -9.99
C PHE A 18 -25.90 5.37 -9.88
N MET A 19 -26.98 4.97 -9.23
CA MET A 19 -28.10 5.85 -8.90
C MET A 19 -28.25 5.88 -7.38
N ASN A 20 -27.88 7.00 -6.76
CA ASN A 20 -27.95 7.18 -5.31
C ASN A 20 -28.51 8.56 -5.00
N PHE A 21 -29.48 8.63 -4.07
CA PHE A 21 -30.10 9.90 -3.64
C PHE A 21 -30.64 10.77 -4.79
N GLY A 22 -31.15 10.14 -5.85
CA GLY A 22 -31.64 10.84 -7.05
C GLY A 22 -30.56 11.43 -7.95
N GLN A 23 -29.28 11.14 -7.69
CA GLN A 23 -28.15 11.54 -8.53
C GLN A 23 -27.58 10.34 -9.28
N GLN A 24 -27.36 10.53 -10.58
CA GLN A 24 -26.70 9.55 -11.44
C GLN A 24 -25.20 9.86 -11.51
N ARG A 25 -24.37 8.85 -11.29
CA ARG A 25 -22.92 8.91 -11.50
C ARG A 25 -22.47 7.74 -12.36
N ILE A 26 -21.58 8.00 -13.31
CA ILE A 26 -20.94 6.95 -14.11
C ILE A 26 -19.52 6.75 -13.57
N ASP A 27 -19.17 5.51 -13.25
CA ASP A 27 -17.82 5.09 -12.89
C ASP A 27 -17.28 4.19 -14.00
N ASN A 28 -16.29 4.69 -14.73
CA ASN A 28 -15.65 4.00 -15.85
C ASN A 28 -14.73 2.85 -15.43
N TYR A 29 -14.41 2.74 -14.14
CA TYR A 29 -13.39 1.83 -13.62
C TYR A 29 -13.91 0.97 -12.47
N TYR A 30 -15.22 0.92 -12.26
CA TYR A 30 -15.83 0.14 -11.19
C TYR A 30 -15.45 -1.35 -11.24
N TRP A 31 -15.20 -1.87 -12.44
CA TRP A 31 -14.76 -3.25 -12.67
C TRP A 31 -13.42 -3.59 -11.98
N LEU A 32 -12.56 -2.61 -11.67
CA LEU A 32 -11.30 -2.81 -10.93
C LEU A 32 -11.51 -3.24 -9.47
N LYS A 33 -12.74 -3.13 -8.95
CA LYS A 33 -13.08 -3.56 -7.59
C LYS A 33 -13.03 -5.08 -7.42
N ASP A 34 -13.26 -5.85 -8.49
CA ASP A 34 -13.33 -7.31 -8.40
C ASP A 34 -11.94 -7.95 -8.40
N LYS A 35 -11.52 -8.42 -7.23
CA LYS A 35 -10.20 -9.02 -7.00
C LYS A 35 -9.99 -10.35 -7.73
N ASN A 36 -11.07 -11.06 -8.08
CA ASN A 36 -10.99 -12.37 -8.73
C ASN A 36 -11.06 -12.27 -10.25
N ASN A 37 -11.31 -11.07 -10.79
CA ASN A 37 -11.40 -10.85 -12.22
C ASN A 37 -9.99 -10.89 -12.85
N PRO A 38 -9.71 -11.79 -13.82
CA PRO A 38 -8.41 -11.89 -14.46
C PRO A 38 -7.94 -10.57 -15.08
N LYS A 39 -8.84 -9.77 -15.65
CA LYS A 39 -8.49 -8.47 -16.24
C LYS A 39 -7.95 -7.48 -15.20
N VAL A 40 -8.45 -7.57 -13.96
CA VAL A 40 -8.00 -6.72 -12.86
C VAL A 40 -6.62 -7.15 -12.43
N ILE A 41 -6.40 -8.45 -12.28
CA ILE A 41 -5.10 -9.04 -11.95
C ILE A 41 -4.05 -8.66 -13.00
N ASP A 42 -4.37 -8.81 -14.28
CA ASP A 42 -3.50 -8.44 -15.40
C ASP A 42 -3.13 -6.94 -15.36
N TYR A 43 -4.11 -6.07 -15.10
CA TYR A 43 -3.86 -4.63 -14.97
C TYR A 43 -2.97 -4.29 -13.77
N LEU A 44 -3.19 -4.92 -12.62
CA LEU A 44 -2.34 -4.74 -11.43
C LEU A 44 -0.90 -5.23 -11.67
N HIS A 45 -0.71 -6.33 -12.40
CA HIS A 45 0.63 -6.77 -12.78
C HIS A 45 1.32 -5.76 -13.71
N ALA A 46 0.58 -5.18 -14.66
CA ALA A 46 1.13 -4.13 -15.53
C ALA A 46 1.53 -2.88 -14.75
N GLU A 47 0.72 -2.45 -13.78
CA GLU A 47 1.03 -1.32 -12.89
C GLU A 47 2.25 -1.59 -11.99
N ASN A 48 2.36 -2.81 -11.46
CA ASN A 48 3.53 -3.22 -10.66
C ASN A 48 4.81 -3.20 -11.50
N ALA A 49 4.78 -3.74 -12.73
CA ALA A 49 5.93 -3.74 -13.62
C ALA A 49 6.35 -2.32 -14.04
N TYR A 50 5.38 -1.45 -14.28
CA TYR A 50 5.63 -0.04 -14.54
C TYR A 50 6.28 0.64 -13.33
N THR A 51 5.74 0.40 -12.14
CA THR A 51 6.28 0.92 -10.87
C THR A 51 7.71 0.46 -10.65
N ASP A 52 8.02 -0.82 -10.87
CA ASP A 52 9.37 -1.37 -10.76
C ASP A 52 10.36 -0.69 -11.73
N THR A 53 9.90 -0.35 -12.93
CA THR A 53 10.72 0.34 -13.93
C THR A 53 11.01 1.78 -13.52
N VAL A 54 9.98 2.52 -13.10
CA VAL A 54 10.11 3.94 -12.70
C VAL A 54 10.89 4.08 -11.40
N MET A 55 10.62 3.22 -10.43
CA MET A 55 11.24 3.25 -9.11
C MET A 55 12.59 2.53 -9.07
N GLY A 56 12.96 1.78 -10.11
CA GLY A 56 14.22 1.04 -10.21
C GLY A 56 15.46 1.82 -9.78
N PRO A 57 15.68 3.05 -10.27
CA PRO A 57 16.83 3.88 -9.87
C PRO A 57 16.88 4.25 -8.38
N THR A 58 15.74 4.17 -7.67
CA THR A 58 15.64 4.56 -6.25
C THR A 58 15.83 3.39 -5.29
N LYS A 59 16.05 2.16 -5.78
CA LYS A 59 16.12 0.95 -4.94
C LYS A 59 17.21 1.03 -3.86
N GLU A 60 18.37 1.62 -4.15
CA GLU A 60 19.43 1.80 -3.16
C GLU A 60 19.01 2.76 -2.03
N LEU A 61 18.35 3.87 -2.38
CA LEU A 61 17.82 4.81 -1.41
C LEU A 61 16.74 4.17 -0.54
N GLN A 62 15.83 3.41 -1.14
CA GLN A 62 14.79 2.68 -0.42
C GLN A 62 15.40 1.71 0.60
N ARG A 63 16.43 0.97 0.20
CA ARG A 63 17.16 0.06 1.10
C ARG A 63 17.82 0.80 2.25
N LYS A 64 18.51 1.91 1.97
CA LYS A 64 19.13 2.73 3.02
C LYS A 64 18.11 3.23 4.04
N ILE A 65 16.97 3.75 3.57
CA ILE A 65 15.88 4.20 4.44
C ILE A 65 15.31 3.03 5.25
N TYR A 66 15.12 1.87 4.63
CA TYR A 66 14.66 0.66 5.32
C TYR A 66 15.61 0.25 6.45
N ASP A 67 16.91 0.17 6.18
CA ASP A 67 17.93 -0.18 7.17
C ASP A 67 18.01 0.87 8.29
N GLU A 68 17.85 2.16 7.96
CA GLU A 68 17.79 3.24 8.97
C GLU A 68 16.55 3.15 9.86
N ILE A 69 15.37 2.84 9.29
CA ILE A 69 14.14 2.64 10.06
C ILE A 69 14.30 1.44 10.98
N LEU A 70 14.78 0.31 10.44
CA LEU A 70 15.00 -0.91 11.21
C LEU A 70 15.99 -0.68 12.36
N GLY A 71 17.10 0.02 12.10
CA GLY A 71 18.09 0.35 13.13
C GLY A 71 17.58 1.30 14.23
N ARG A 72 16.46 2.00 14.00
CA ARG A 72 15.80 2.86 15.01
C ARG A 72 14.70 2.16 15.78
N ILE A 73 14.24 0.99 15.32
CA ILE A 73 13.28 0.17 16.05
C ILE A 73 14.02 -0.50 17.20
N LYS A 74 13.58 -0.21 18.43
CA LYS A 74 14.04 -0.96 19.60
C LYS A 74 13.38 -2.33 19.55
N GLU A 75 14.20 -3.39 19.43
CA GLU A 75 13.71 -4.77 19.42
C GLU A 75 13.16 -5.18 20.79
N ASP A 76 13.72 -4.62 21.87
CA ASP A 76 13.21 -4.75 23.24
C ASP A 76 12.70 -3.38 23.69
N ASP A 77 11.38 -3.24 23.78
CA ASP A 77 10.74 -2.03 24.28
C ASP A 77 9.73 -2.40 25.36
N GLU A 78 9.78 -1.66 26.47
CA GLU A 78 8.87 -1.81 27.59
C GLU A 78 8.12 -0.49 27.75
N SER A 79 6.79 -0.54 27.64
CA SER A 79 5.97 0.63 27.93
C SER A 79 6.09 0.98 29.41
N TYR A 80 6.05 2.27 29.74
CA TYR A 80 5.97 2.68 31.14
C TYR A 80 4.73 2.07 31.84
N PRO A 81 4.86 1.44 33.02
CA PRO A 81 3.75 0.79 33.69
C PRO A 81 2.64 1.77 34.04
N SER A 82 1.42 1.50 33.57
CA SER A 82 0.23 2.27 33.92
C SER A 82 -0.51 1.58 35.06
N PHE A 83 -0.77 2.32 36.14
CA PHE A 83 -1.58 1.83 37.26
C PHE A 83 -3.07 2.00 36.95
N LYS A 84 -3.83 0.90 36.96
CA LYS A 84 -5.27 0.90 36.76
C LYS A 84 -5.93 -0.21 37.57
N ASP A 85 -7.00 0.11 38.30
CA ASP A 85 -7.82 -0.86 39.06
C ASP A 85 -7.03 -1.81 39.99
N GLY A 86 -5.97 -1.31 40.62
CA GLY A 86 -5.15 -2.08 41.57
C GLY A 86 -4.01 -2.90 40.95
N TYR A 87 -3.83 -2.85 39.63
CA TYR A 87 -2.77 -3.57 38.91
C TYR A 87 -1.94 -2.61 38.05
N TYR A 88 -0.67 -2.97 37.83
CA TYR A 88 0.21 -2.31 36.87
C TYR A 88 0.16 -3.06 35.54
N TYR A 89 -0.11 -2.33 34.47
CA TYR A 89 -0.12 -2.84 33.11
C TYR A 89 1.08 -2.29 32.34
N TYR A 90 1.81 -3.16 31.66
CA TYR A 90 2.84 -2.78 30.69
C TYR A 90 2.85 -3.78 29.53
N SER A 91 3.23 -3.32 28.35
CA SER A 91 3.54 -4.15 27.19
C SER A 91 5.05 -4.26 27.03
N ARG A 92 5.51 -5.48 26.77
CA ARG A 92 6.89 -5.78 26.43
C ARG A 92 6.93 -6.45 25.07
N THR A 93 7.77 -5.95 24.19
CA THR A 93 8.16 -6.67 22.97
C THR A 93 9.53 -7.28 23.24
N GLU A 94 9.71 -8.57 22.97
CA GLU A 94 10.98 -9.28 23.10
C GLU A 94 11.44 -9.72 21.71
N LYS A 95 12.74 -9.57 21.41
CA LYS A 95 13.30 -10.01 20.13
C LYS A 95 12.93 -11.47 19.81
N GLY A 96 12.14 -11.67 18.74
CA GLY A 96 11.77 -12.99 18.22
C GLY A 96 10.41 -13.53 18.71
N LYS A 97 9.60 -12.71 19.40
CA LYS A 97 8.20 -13.02 19.75
C LYS A 97 7.25 -11.89 19.42
#